data_AF-A0A2Z4IP38-F1
#
_entry.id   AF-A0A2Z4IP38-F1
#
_cell.length_a   1.000
_cell.length_b   1.000
_cell.length_c   1.000
_cell.angle_alpha   90.00
_cell.angle_beta   90.00
_cell.angle_gamma   90.00
#
_symmetry.space_group_name_H-M   'P 1'
#
loop_
_entity.id
_entity.type
_entity.pdbx_description
1 polymer ?
#
loop_
_entity_poly.entity_id
_entity_poly.type
_entity_poly.pdbx_seq_one_letter_code
_entity_poly.pdbx_strand_id
1 'polypeptide(L)'
;MRTFFLLGILFSISLNSHAQNLLATNTGNSVQSTISKVENGTVDFSIDEKGLDTDTFMPPEKVTSYTERSYLQKKAEKSPKIKAKNAWRFGISGGYSRRLSKSHESISGSSYAEDLKNGHHFMVEGQYFFPSQNGLGITYSSFRSKSEAPGLKDDITVSYMGPTYYSRYTNNDKNYFLLGVSLGYLGYKDNAYTSYDGDFTLKGGTLGAMLDASCDIGIAQNFALGFGLILTTGVLSKVTYTDGINTRTIPLEEDSKEGLLRLDVKVGLRFYQ
;
A
#
# COMPACT_ATOMS: atom_id res chain seq x y z
N MET A 1 26.74 -2.84 -7.75
CA MET A 1 25.87 -3.57 -8.70
C MET A 1 24.57 -4.14 -8.11
N ARG A 2 24.38 -4.20 -6.78
CA ARG A 2 23.13 -4.72 -6.17
C ARG A 2 21.96 -3.72 -6.12
N THR A 3 22.22 -2.42 -6.18
CA THR A 3 21.20 -1.36 -6.09
C THR A 3 20.40 -1.16 -7.38
N PHE A 4 20.95 -1.49 -8.54
CA PHE A 4 20.23 -1.39 -9.83
C PHE A 4 19.25 -2.54 -10.08
N PHE A 5 19.40 -3.66 -9.37
CA PHE A 5 18.52 -4.83 -9.54
C PHE A 5 17.14 -4.63 -8.90
N LEU A 6 17.06 -3.84 -7.81
CA LEU A 6 15.80 -3.51 -7.14
C LEU A 6 14.95 -2.49 -7.92
N LEU A 7 15.58 -1.61 -8.71
CA LEU A 7 14.86 -0.67 -9.58
C LEU A 7 14.23 -1.38 -10.80
N GLY A 8 14.84 -2.48 -11.28
CA GLY A 8 14.31 -3.27 -12.39
C GLY A 8 13.05 -4.07 -12.02
N ILE A 9 12.98 -4.59 -10.80
CA ILE A 9 11.82 -5.35 -10.30
C ILE A 9 10.58 -4.44 -10.12
N LEU A 10 10.79 -3.14 -9.85
CA LEU A 10 9.73 -2.14 -9.74
C LEU A 10 9.01 -1.82 -11.07
N PHE A 11 9.59 -2.20 -12.22
CA PHE A 11 8.97 -2.00 -13.54
C PHE A 11 8.27 -3.27 -14.08
N SER A 12 8.40 -4.43 -13.42
CA SER A 12 7.95 -5.72 -13.96
C SER A 12 6.62 -6.24 -13.38
N ILE A 13 5.98 -5.53 -12.44
CA ILE A 13 4.75 -6.00 -11.77
C ILE A 13 3.47 -5.53 -12.50
N SER A 14 3.55 -5.02 -13.74
CA SER A 14 2.38 -4.87 -14.60
C SER A 14 1.99 -6.21 -15.24
N LEU A 15 1.62 -7.20 -14.42
CA LEU A 15 1.04 -8.44 -14.90
C LEU A 15 -0.47 -8.25 -15.10
N ASN A 16 -0.87 -8.31 -16.36
CA ASN A 16 -2.26 -8.36 -16.80
C ASN A 16 -2.96 -9.57 -16.18
N SER A 17 -3.74 -9.37 -15.11
CA SER A 17 -4.67 -10.40 -14.63
C SER A 17 -5.98 -10.30 -15.43
N HIS A 18 -6.07 -11.01 -16.55
CA HIS A 18 -7.35 -11.30 -17.17
C HIS A 18 -8.03 -12.41 -16.35
N ALA A 19 -9.21 -12.13 -15.80
CA ALA A 19 -10.01 -13.14 -15.10
C ALA A 19 -10.46 -14.23 -16.08
N GLN A 20 -10.26 -15.51 -15.74
CA GLN A 20 -10.66 -16.66 -16.53
C GLN A 20 -11.90 -17.34 -15.92
N ASN A 21 -12.88 -17.71 -16.76
CA ASN A 21 -14.08 -18.45 -16.37
C ASN A 21 -13.96 -19.94 -16.73
N LEU A 22 -14.61 -20.81 -15.95
CA LEU A 22 -14.55 -22.28 -16.05
C LEU A 22 -15.95 -22.87 -16.30
N LEU A 23 -16.09 -23.73 -17.32
CA LEU A 23 -17.34 -24.39 -17.69
C LEU A 23 -17.17 -25.91 -17.49
N ALA A 24 -18.03 -26.55 -16.71
CA ALA A 24 -17.97 -27.99 -16.42
C ALA A 24 -19.09 -28.73 -17.14
N THR A 25 -18.77 -29.86 -17.77
CA THR A 25 -19.71 -30.68 -18.56
C THR A 25 -20.04 -32.00 -17.87
N ASN A 26 -21.16 -32.62 -18.26
CA ASN A 26 -21.72 -33.84 -17.63
C ASN A 26 -20.89 -35.12 -17.79
N THR A 27 -19.81 -35.06 -18.56
CA THR A 27 -18.87 -36.17 -18.75
C THR A 27 -17.59 -36.02 -17.91
N GLY A 28 -17.53 -35.03 -17.01
CA GLY A 28 -16.41 -34.84 -16.09
C GLY A 28 -15.24 -34.03 -16.64
N ASN A 29 -15.38 -33.39 -17.81
CA ASN A 29 -14.36 -32.50 -18.35
C ASN A 29 -14.73 -31.01 -18.11
N SER A 30 -13.73 -30.24 -17.69
CA SER A 30 -13.81 -28.78 -17.52
C SER A 30 -13.12 -28.06 -18.69
N VAL A 31 -13.83 -27.12 -19.31
CA VAL A 31 -13.34 -26.30 -20.42
C VAL A 31 -13.20 -24.85 -19.94
N GLN A 32 -12.08 -24.21 -20.28
CA GLN A 32 -11.91 -22.76 -20.10
C GLN A 32 -12.64 -22.04 -21.23
N SER A 33 -13.59 -21.17 -20.90
CA SER A 33 -14.42 -20.50 -21.92
C SER A 33 -14.89 -19.13 -21.45
N THR A 34 -15.14 -18.21 -22.40
CA THR A 34 -15.83 -16.95 -22.14
C THR A 34 -17.29 -17.09 -22.56
N ILE A 35 -18.21 -16.96 -21.61
CA ILE A 35 -19.66 -17.04 -21.87
C ILE A 35 -20.14 -15.66 -22.36
N SER A 36 -20.72 -15.62 -23.55
CA SER A 36 -21.07 -14.40 -24.27
C SER A 36 -22.54 -14.02 -24.06
N LYS A 37 -23.44 -15.01 -23.99
CA LYS A 37 -24.89 -14.80 -23.86
C LYS A 37 -25.60 -16.06 -23.34
N VAL A 38 -26.68 -15.88 -22.59
CA VAL A 38 -27.62 -16.96 -22.24
C VAL A 38 -29.05 -16.46 -22.50
N GLU A 39 -29.75 -17.09 -23.44
CA GLU A 39 -31.16 -16.79 -23.76
C GLU A 39 -31.92 -18.10 -24.03
N ASN A 40 -33.13 -18.23 -23.47
CA ASN A 40 -34.03 -19.37 -23.68
C ASN A 40 -33.39 -20.78 -23.52
N GLY A 41 -32.51 -20.96 -22.53
CA GLY A 41 -31.86 -22.25 -22.25
C GLY A 41 -30.72 -22.61 -23.20
N THR A 42 -30.27 -21.68 -24.05
CA THR A 42 -29.09 -21.84 -24.91
C THR A 42 -27.94 -21.01 -24.33
N VAL A 43 -26.75 -21.59 -24.23
CA VAL A 43 -25.53 -20.93 -23.72
C VAL A 43 -24.58 -20.71 -24.89
N ASP A 44 -24.33 -19.44 -25.21
CA ASP A 44 -23.32 -19.03 -26.19
C ASP A 44 -21.98 -18.86 -25.45
N PHE A 45 -20.97 -19.63 -25.83
CA PHE A 45 -19.63 -19.53 -25.27
C PHE A 45 -18.58 -19.63 -26.39
N SER A 46 -17.49 -18.86 -26.27
CA SER A 46 -16.31 -19.02 -27.12
C SER A 46 -15.24 -19.84 -26.38
N ILE A 47 -14.65 -20.79 -27.10
CA ILE A 47 -13.46 -21.56 -26.70
C ILE A 47 -12.32 -21.13 -27.61
N ASP A 48 -11.21 -20.68 -27.03
CA ASP A 48 -10.00 -20.38 -27.79
C ASP A 48 -9.15 -21.66 -27.89
N GLU A 49 -9.38 -22.46 -28.94
CA GLU A 49 -8.45 -23.51 -29.34
C GLU A 49 -7.57 -23.02 -30.50
N LYS A 50 -6.31 -22.70 -30.19
CA LYS A 50 -5.25 -22.39 -31.17
C LYS A 50 -5.56 -21.21 -32.11
N GLY A 51 -6.27 -20.18 -31.64
CA GLY A 51 -6.42 -18.91 -32.36
C GLY A 51 -7.49 -18.90 -33.45
N LEU A 52 -8.51 -19.78 -33.36
CA LEU A 52 -9.71 -19.74 -34.18
C LEU A 52 -10.94 -19.68 -33.27
N ASP A 53 -11.55 -18.50 -33.16
CA ASP A 53 -12.87 -18.32 -32.54
C ASP A 53 -13.89 -19.17 -33.33
N THR A 54 -14.44 -20.19 -32.67
CA THR A 54 -15.53 -20.99 -33.23
C THR A 54 -16.74 -20.94 -32.31
N ASP A 55 -17.78 -20.23 -32.75
CA ASP A 55 -19.08 -20.21 -32.09
C ASP A 55 -19.66 -21.63 -32.08
N THR A 56 -19.72 -22.26 -30.91
CA THR A 56 -20.21 -23.63 -30.78
C THR A 56 -21.52 -23.65 -30.00
N PHE A 57 -22.60 -24.07 -30.66
CA PHE A 57 -23.92 -24.26 -30.05
C PHE A 57 -23.98 -25.57 -29.27
N MET A 58 -24.40 -25.54 -28.01
CA MET A 58 -24.66 -26.76 -27.21
C MET A 58 -26.14 -26.89 -26.86
N PRO A 59 -26.83 -27.97 -27.27
CA PRO A 59 -28.24 -28.17 -26.97
C PRO A 59 -28.51 -28.31 -25.45
N PRO A 60 -29.63 -27.77 -24.94
CA PRO A 60 -29.94 -27.72 -23.49
C PRO A 60 -29.96 -29.07 -22.78
N GLU A 61 -30.14 -30.16 -23.53
CA GLU A 61 -30.24 -31.53 -23.03
C GLU A 61 -28.92 -32.09 -22.47
N LYS A 62 -27.78 -31.42 -22.72
CA LYS A 62 -26.43 -31.85 -22.30
C LYS A 62 -25.84 -31.07 -21.11
N VAL A 63 -26.67 -30.29 -20.39
CA VAL A 63 -26.22 -29.45 -19.26
C VAL A 63 -26.93 -29.90 -17.98
N THR A 64 -26.20 -30.50 -17.02
CA THR A 64 -26.78 -30.96 -15.72
C THR A 64 -26.68 -29.90 -14.63
N SER A 65 -25.71 -28.99 -14.68
CA SER A 65 -25.66 -27.84 -13.76
C SER A 65 -24.72 -26.76 -14.29
N TYR A 66 -25.10 -25.50 -14.13
CA TYR A 66 -24.21 -24.36 -14.28
C TYR A 66 -24.23 -23.57 -12.97
N THR A 67 -23.07 -23.15 -12.47
CA THR A 67 -23.01 -22.19 -11.35
C THR A 67 -22.88 -20.79 -11.93
N GLU A 68 -24.00 -20.16 -12.21
CA GLU A 68 -24.04 -18.73 -12.50
C GLU A 68 -23.83 -17.95 -11.19
N ARG A 69 -22.64 -17.38 -10.99
CA ARG A 69 -22.47 -16.35 -9.95
C ARG A 69 -23.16 -15.02 -10.31
N SER A 70 -23.78 -14.92 -11.48
CA SER A 70 -24.31 -13.69 -12.06
C SER A 70 -25.80 -13.42 -11.80
N TYR A 71 -26.62 -14.40 -11.42
CA TYR A 71 -28.08 -14.18 -11.25
C TYR A 71 -28.59 -13.99 -9.82
N LEU A 72 -27.70 -13.92 -8.82
CA LEU A 72 -28.01 -13.26 -7.54
C LEU A 72 -27.79 -11.74 -7.60
N GLN A 73 -27.96 -11.12 -8.77
CA GLN A 73 -28.17 -9.67 -8.84
C GLN A 73 -29.62 -9.37 -8.43
N LYS A 74 -29.93 -9.67 -7.17
CA LYS A 74 -31.09 -9.15 -6.45
C LYS A 74 -31.05 -7.64 -6.62
N LYS A 75 -31.93 -7.09 -7.48
CA LYS A 75 -32.20 -5.67 -7.76
C LYS A 75 -31.39 -4.76 -6.85
N ALA A 76 -30.12 -4.56 -7.19
CA ALA A 76 -29.19 -3.87 -6.30
C ALA A 76 -29.66 -2.43 -6.23
N GLU A 77 -30.04 -1.96 -5.04
CA GLU A 77 -30.16 -0.54 -4.76
C GLU A 77 -28.99 0.18 -5.42
N LYS A 78 -29.29 1.27 -6.15
CA LYS A 78 -28.31 2.10 -6.84
C LYS A 78 -27.18 2.42 -5.88
N SER A 79 -26.15 1.59 -5.92
CA SER A 79 -25.09 1.67 -4.95
C SER A 79 -24.26 2.90 -5.27
N PRO A 80 -23.75 3.60 -4.26
CA PRO A 80 -22.96 4.80 -4.47
C PRO A 80 -21.75 4.49 -5.37
N LYS A 81 -21.67 5.19 -6.50
CA LYS A 81 -20.55 5.08 -7.45
C LYS A 81 -19.45 6.05 -7.02
N ILE A 82 -18.19 5.61 -7.05
CA ILE A 82 -17.07 6.55 -7.02
C ILE A 82 -16.89 7.07 -8.46
N LYS A 83 -16.83 8.39 -8.65
CA LYS A 83 -16.62 8.97 -9.98
C LYS A 83 -15.26 8.52 -10.53
N ALA A 84 -15.30 7.81 -11.67
CA ALA A 84 -14.16 7.11 -12.24
C ALA A 84 -13.34 7.92 -13.26
N LYS A 85 -13.64 9.20 -13.51
CA LYS A 85 -12.99 9.99 -14.57
C LYS A 85 -12.52 11.34 -14.07
N ASN A 86 -11.21 11.59 -14.13
CA ASN A 86 -10.50 12.80 -13.66
C ASN A 86 -10.89 13.21 -12.24
N ALA A 87 -10.45 12.42 -11.27
CA ALA A 87 -10.81 12.63 -9.88
C ALA A 87 -9.60 13.12 -9.08
N TRP A 88 -9.79 14.21 -8.35
CA TRP A 88 -8.96 14.47 -7.19
C TRP A 88 -9.27 13.41 -6.14
N ARG A 89 -8.23 12.89 -5.47
CA ARG A 89 -8.34 11.97 -4.34
C ARG A 89 -7.60 12.57 -3.16
N PHE A 90 -8.33 12.80 -2.08
CA PHE A 90 -7.76 13.20 -0.80
C PHE A 90 -7.89 12.07 0.20
N GLY A 91 -6.82 11.76 0.91
CA GLY A 91 -6.76 10.68 1.87
C GLY A 91 -6.25 11.16 3.22
N ILE A 92 -6.91 10.73 4.28
CA ILE A 92 -6.41 10.83 5.65
C ILE A 92 -6.44 9.44 6.24
N SER A 93 -5.31 8.98 6.77
CA SER A 93 -5.15 7.62 7.30
C SER A 93 -4.37 7.63 8.60
N GLY A 94 -4.55 6.58 9.38
CA GLY A 94 -3.64 6.23 10.45
C GLY A 94 -3.60 4.73 10.64
N GLY A 95 -2.72 4.29 11.52
CA GLY A 95 -2.65 2.87 11.85
C GLY A 95 -1.39 2.51 12.62
N TYR A 96 -1.05 1.23 12.52
CA TYR A 96 0.09 0.64 13.20
C TYR A 96 1.29 0.54 12.27
N SER A 97 2.48 0.61 12.86
CA SER A 97 3.75 0.64 12.15
C SER A 97 4.78 -0.19 12.89
N ARG A 98 5.58 -0.94 12.14
CA ARG A 98 6.73 -1.67 12.66
C ARG A 98 7.99 -1.36 11.87
N ARG A 99 9.04 -0.89 12.55
CA ARG A 99 10.38 -0.73 11.98
C ARG A 99 11.02 -2.10 11.79
N LEU A 100 11.57 -2.32 10.61
CA LEU A 100 12.23 -3.57 10.20
C LEU A 100 13.75 -3.44 10.16
N SER A 101 14.28 -2.22 10.23
CA SER A 101 15.72 -1.99 10.34
C SER A 101 16.27 -2.64 11.60
N LYS A 102 17.51 -3.15 11.51
CA LYS A 102 18.22 -3.67 12.67
C LYS A 102 18.39 -2.55 13.67
N SER A 103 17.80 -2.71 14.84
CA SER A 103 18.18 -1.97 16.03
C SER A 103 19.46 -2.62 16.57
N HIS A 104 20.49 -1.83 16.86
CA HIS A 104 21.52 -2.31 17.78
C HIS A 104 20.81 -2.70 19.08
N GLU A 105 21.14 -3.87 19.64
CA GLU A 105 20.60 -4.23 20.96
C GLU A 105 21.01 -3.13 21.93
N SER A 106 20.01 -2.42 22.46
CA SER A 106 20.25 -1.42 23.48
C SER A 106 20.76 -2.13 24.73
N ILE A 107 21.68 -1.47 25.43
CA ILE A 107 22.19 -1.90 26.75
C ILE A 107 21.01 -2.15 27.72
N SER A 108 19.87 -1.50 27.48
CA SER A 108 18.63 -1.59 28.25
C SER A 108 17.76 -2.84 27.98
N GLY A 109 18.20 -3.74 27.11
CA GLY A 109 17.54 -5.03 26.85
C GLY A 109 16.66 -5.09 25.60
N SER A 110 16.21 -6.29 25.24
CA SER A 110 15.48 -6.58 24.00
C SER A 110 14.07 -5.99 23.96
N SER A 111 13.39 -5.86 25.10
CA SER A 111 12.05 -5.27 25.17
C SER A 111 12.06 -3.78 24.83
N TYR A 112 13.03 -3.04 25.37
CA TYR A 112 13.21 -1.61 25.09
C TYR A 112 13.36 -1.35 23.58
N ALA A 113 14.20 -2.15 22.92
CA ALA A 113 14.44 -2.05 21.49
C ALA A 113 13.21 -2.47 20.65
N GLU A 114 12.44 -3.47 21.09
CA GLU A 114 11.19 -3.85 20.41
C GLU A 114 10.12 -2.77 20.52
N ASP A 115 9.98 -2.10 21.67
CA ASP A 115 9.01 -1.00 21.83
C ASP A 115 9.33 0.18 20.91
N LEU A 116 10.61 0.45 20.64
CA LEU A 116 11.01 1.47 19.64
C LEU A 116 10.80 1.05 18.19
N LYS A 117 10.60 -0.24 17.92
CA LYS A 117 10.22 -0.70 16.58
C LYS A 117 8.73 -0.53 16.33
N ASN A 118 7.91 -0.57 17.37
CA ASN A 118 6.46 -0.64 17.25
C ASN A 118 5.82 0.70 17.59
N GLY A 119 4.99 1.23 16.69
CA GLY A 119 4.36 2.51 16.93
C GLY A 119 3.16 2.74 16.04
N HIS A 120 2.75 4.01 15.97
CA HIS A 120 1.60 4.44 15.19
C HIS A 120 2.00 5.48 14.16
N HIS A 121 1.22 5.59 13.09
CA HIS A 121 1.40 6.64 12.12
C HIS A 121 0.11 7.34 11.78
N PHE A 122 0.27 8.55 11.27
CA PHE A 122 -0.77 9.33 10.59
C PHE A 122 -0.25 9.73 9.21
N MET A 123 -1.14 9.75 8.22
CA MET A 123 -0.81 10.00 6.83
C MET A 123 -1.86 10.88 6.16
N VAL A 124 -1.39 11.83 5.37
CA VAL A 124 -2.22 12.68 4.49
C VAL A 124 -1.73 12.53 3.07
N GLU A 125 -2.66 12.38 2.15
CA GLU A 125 -2.38 12.13 0.75
C GLU A 125 -3.28 13.04 -0.10
N GLY A 126 -2.71 13.71 -1.10
CA GLY A 126 -3.46 14.44 -2.11
C GLY A 126 -3.00 14.02 -3.49
N GLN A 127 -3.89 13.50 -4.33
CA GLN A 127 -3.54 13.03 -5.67
C GLN A 127 -4.55 13.50 -6.71
N TYR A 128 -4.06 13.67 -7.93
CA TYR A 128 -4.86 13.85 -9.12
C TYR A 128 -4.70 12.65 -10.04
N PHE A 129 -5.81 12.07 -10.49
CA PHE A 129 -5.79 10.95 -11.42
C PHE A 129 -6.17 11.39 -12.83
N PHE A 130 -5.33 11.00 -13.78
CA PHE A 130 -5.54 11.20 -15.21
C PHE A 130 -6.53 10.16 -15.77
N PRO A 131 -7.05 10.35 -16.99
CA PRO A 131 -7.90 9.34 -17.65
C PRO A 131 -7.23 7.97 -17.80
N SER A 132 -5.90 7.91 -17.83
CA SER A 132 -5.08 6.72 -18.05
C SER A 132 -4.89 5.83 -16.81
N GLN A 133 -5.78 5.92 -15.82
CA GLN A 133 -5.71 5.20 -14.53
C GLN A 133 -4.50 5.54 -13.64
N ASN A 134 -3.57 6.37 -14.12
CA ASN A 134 -2.41 6.81 -13.37
C ASN A 134 -2.70 8.14 -12.68
N GLY A 135 -1.96 8.44 -11.61
CA GLY A 135 -2.11 9.68 -10.86
C GLY A 135 -0.78 10.17 -10.28
N LEU A 136 -0.75 11.46 -10.00
CA LEU A 136 0.36 12.13 -9.33
C LEU A 136 -0.16 12.85 -8.10
N GLY A 137 0.65 12.92 -7.06
CA GLY A 137 0.25 13.52 -5.81
C GLY A 137 1.41 13.81 -4.87
N ILE A 138 1.06 14.18 -3.66
CA ILE A 138 1.99 14.36 -2.54
C ILE A 138 1.49 13.53 -1.37
N THR A 139 2.42 12.87 -0.69
CA THR A 139 2.15 12.11 0.53
C THR A 139 2.98 12.69 1.67
N TYR A 140 2.32 12.90 2.81
CA TYR A 140 2.97 13.17 4.09
C TYR A 140 2.65 12.05 5.08
N SER A 141 3.64 11.57 5.82
CA SER A 141 3.47 10.58 6.89
C SER A 141 4.22 11.01 8.14
N SER A 142 3.66 10.74 9.31
CA SER A 142 4.32 10.94 10.60
C SER A 142 4.17 9.67 11.45
N PHE A 143 5.27 8.96 11.63
CA PHE A 143 5.43 7.84 12.54
C PHE A 143 5.82 8.31 13.92
N ARG A 144 5.29 7.68 14.99
CA ARG A 144 5.73 7.90 16.36
C ARG A 144 5.89 6.57 17.11
N SER A 145 7.00 6.46 17.85
CA SER A 145 7.33 5.35 18.75
C SER A 145 7.89 5.93 20.05
N LYS A 146 7.60 5.28 21.18
CA LYS A 146 8.17 5.67 22.47
C LYS A 146 8.59 4.43 23.23
N SER A 147 9.67 4.54 24.00
CA SER A 147 10.12 3.49 24.91
C SER A 147 10.79 4.12 26.13
N GLU A 148 10.70 3.44 27.26
CA GLU A 148 11.27 3.89 28.53
C GLU A 148 11.82 2.68 29.31
N ALA A 149 13.03 2.83 29.81
CA ALA A 149 13.71 1.91 30.69
C ALA A 149 14.39 2.69 31.83
N PRO A 150 14.82 2.05 32.93
CA PRO A 150 15.53 2.74 34.00
C PRO A 150 16.74 3.52 33.48
N GLY A 151 16.66 4.85 33.54
CA GLY A 151 17.72 5.76 33.09
C GLY A 151 17.83 5.97 31.59
N LEU A 152 16.85 5.52 30.80
CA LEU A 152 16.81 5.71 29.35
C LEU A 152 15.38 5.92 28.85
N LYS A 153 15.16 6.92 28.00
CA LYS A 153 13.85 7.15 27.36
C LYS A 153 14.07 7.72 25.97
N ASP A 154 13.27 7.27 25.01
CA ASP A 154 13.27 7.77 23.63
C ASP A 154 11.83 8.06 23.16
N ASP A 155 11.66 9.17 22.44
CA ASP A 155 10.41 9.60 21.80
C ASP A 155 10.70 9.94 20.34
N ILE A 156 10.63 8.89 19.52
CA ILE A 156 11.03 8.91 18.12
C ILE A 156 9.85 9.34 17.25
N THR A 157 10.07 10.36 16.44
CA THR A 157 9.20 10.76 15.34
C THR A 157 9.95 10.65 14.00
N VAL A 158 9.40 9.88 13.06
CA VAL A 158 9.91 9.82 11.69
C VAL A 158 8.87 10.39 10.75
N SER A 159 9.22 11.45 10.03
CA SER A 159 8.32 12.11 9.08
C SER A 159 8.77 11.88 7.65
N TYR A 160 7.83 11.63 6.75
CA TYR A 160 8.06 11.51 5.32
C TYR A 160 7.28 12.59 4.57
N MET A 161 7.88 13.17 3.54
CA MET A 161 7.17 14.03 2.57
C MET A 161 7.76 13.86 1.18
N GLY A 162 6.93 13.55 0.18
CA GLY A 162 7.40 13.45 -1.19
C GLY A 162 6.31 13.39 -2.25
N PRO A 163 6.65 13.74 -3.51
CA PRO A 163 5.81 13.47 -4.67
C PRO A 163 5.58 11.96 -4.81
N THR A 164 4.36 11.56 -5.14
CA THR A 164 3.95 10.16 -5.27
C THR A 164 3.28 9.95 -6.62
N TYR A 165 3.69 8.88 -7.31
CA TYR A 165 3.00 8.36 -8.47
C TYR A 165 2.13 7.18 -8.04
N TYR A 166 0.90 7.12 -8.53
CA TYR A 166 -0.02 6.00 -8.30
C TYR A 166 -0.48 5.41 -9.63
N SER A 167 -0.57 4.09 -9.68
CA SER A 167 -1.35 3.37 -10.69
C SER A 167 -2.60 2.79 -10.02
N ARG A 168 -3.75 2.98 -10.66
CA ARG A 168 -5.06 2.54 -10.16
C ARG A 168 -5.56 1.37 -10.98
N TYR A 169 -5.90 0.28 -10.32
CA TYR A 169 -6.54 -0.88 -10.92
C TYR A 169 -7.98 -0.94 -10.43
N THR A 170 -8.92 -1.05 -11.37
CA THR A 170 -10.35 -1.11 -11.06
C THR A 170 -10.84 -2.53 -11.27
N ASN A 171 -11.51 -3.10 -10.26
CA ASN A 171 -12.22 -4.37 -10.43
C ASN A 171 -13.71 -4.12 -10.76
N ASN A 172 -14.27 -2.98 -10.29
CA ASN A 172 -15.65 -2.52 -10.51
C ASN A 172 -15.74 -1.02 -10.17
N ASP A 173 -16.86 -0.35 -10.50
CA ASP A 173 -17.15 1.08 -10.17
C ASP A 173 -17.11 1.44 -8.66
N LYS A 174 -16.87 0.47 -7.78
CA LYS A 174 -16.93 0.61 -6.31
C LYS A 174 -15.58 0.56 -5.62
N ASN A 175 -14.63 -0.21 -6.18
CA ASN A 175 -13.40 -0.55 -5.48
C ASN A 175 -12.19 -0.29 -6.37
N TYR A 176 -11.21 0.42 -5.82
CA TYR A 176 -9.95 0.67 -6.49
C TYR A 176 -8.81 0.04 -5.72
N PHE A 177 -7.97 -0.70 -6.42
CA PHE A 177 -6.67 -1.08 -5.94
C PHE A 177 -5.65 -0.06 -6.44
N LEU A 178 -4.70 0.33 -5.59
CA LEU A 178 -3.71 1.35 -5.86
C LEU A 178 -2.32 0.83 -5.54
N LEU A 179 -1.40 1.05 -6.48
CA LEU A 179 0.03 0.87 -6.27
C LEU A 179 0.70 2.24 -6.37
N GLY A 180 1.39 2.64 -5.31
CA GLY A 180 2.07 3.91 -5.20
C GLY A 180 3.58 3.76 -5.06
N VAL A 181 4.33 4.65 -5.71
CA VAL A 181 5.76 4.84 -5.48
C VAL A 181 6.04 6.31 -5.23
N SER A 182 6.86 6.59 -4.21
CA SER A 182 7.23 7.95 -3.84
C SER A 182 8.71 8.05 -3.52
N LEU A 183 9.30 9.19 -3.86
CA LEU A 183 10.65 9.57 -3.45
C LEU A 183 10.54 10.93 -2.75
N GLY A 184 11.20 11.07 -1.60
CA GLY A 184 10.95 12.21 -0.74
C GLY A 184 11.96 12.41 0.37
N TYR A 185 11.71 13.39 1.22
CA TYR A 185 12.49 13.66 2.41
C TYR A 185 11.99 12.81 3.58
N LEU A 186 12.92 12.17 4.28
CA LEU A 186 12.73 11.52 5.57
C LEU A 186 13.40 12.34 6.66
N GLY A 187 12.59 12.89 7.56
CA GLY A 187 13.05 13.54 8.78
C GLY A 187 13.01 12.57 9.96
N TYR A 188 14.09 12.54 10.73
CA TYR A 188 14.19 11.81 11.99
C TYR A 188 14.27 12.83 13.13
N LYS A 189 13.49 12.61 14.19
CA LYS A 189 13.60 13.36 15.43
C LYS A 189 13.46 12.39 16.59
N ASP A 190 14.31 12.51 17.59
CA ASP A 190 14.21 11.79 18.84
C ASP A 190 14.35 12.80 19.99
N ASN A 191 13.41 12.80 20.92
CA ASN A 191 13.58 13.50 22.19
C ASN A 191 13.90 12.42 23.23
N ALA A 192 15.17 12.35 23.59
CA ALA A 192 15.73 11.28 24.36
C ALA A 192 16.19 11.79 25.73
N TYR A 193 16.29 10.87 26.68
CA TYR A 193 16.83 11.12 28.01
C TYR A 193 17.75 9.97 28.41
N THR A 194 18.92 10.30 28.96
CA THR A 194 19.79 9.32 29.64
C THR A 194 20.12 9.83 31.05
N SER A 195 20.37 8.91 31.99
CA SER A 195 20.84 9.30 33.33
C SER A 195 22.18 10.06 33.34
N TYR A 196 22.95 9.99 32.25
CA TYR A 196 24.25 10.64 32.13
C TYR A 196 24.16 12.03 31.49
N ASP A 197 23.41 12.17 30.38
CA ASP A 197 23.35 13.42 29.60
C ASP A 197 22.11 14.27 29.91
N GLY A 198 21.13 13.73 30.64
CA GLY A 198 19.83 14.38 30.83
C GLY A 198 18.98 14.37 29.56
N ASP A 199 18.12 15.37 29.38
CA ASP A 199 17.29 15.53 28.18
C ASP A 199 18.12 16.04 27.00
N PHE A 200 18.03 15.35 25.86
CA PHE A 200 18.64 15.79 24.61
C PHE A 200 17.74 15.48 23.41
N THR A 201 18.04 16.12 22.28
CA THR A 201 17.32 15.89 21.03
C THR A 201 18.28 15.50 19.93
N LEU A 202 17.95 14.42 19.22
CA LEU A 202 18.60 14.03 17.98
C LEU A 202 17.71 14.43 16.79
N LYS A 203 18.29 15.06 15.78
CA LYS A 203 17.59 15.38 14.52
C LYS A 203 18.40 14.89 13.33
N GLY A 204 17.73 14.32 12.34
CA GLY A 204 18.35 13.81 11.14
C GLY A 204 17.47 14.02 9.93
N GLY A 205 18.08 13.98 8.75
CA GLY A 205 17.37 14.07 7.48
C GLY A 205 18.07 13.25 6.41
N THR A 206 17.29 12.56 5.59
CA THR A 206 17.79 11.80 4.45
C THR A 206 16.78 11.76 3.31
N LEU A 207 17.20 11.29 2.14
CA LEU A 207 16.27 10.91 1.07
C LEU A 207 15.70 9.53 1.37
N GLY A 208 14.40 9.37 1.12
CA GLY A 208 13.66 8.14 1.33
C GLY A 208 12.82 7.76 0.14
N ALA A 209 12.43 6.50 0.12
CA ALA A 209 11.46 5.94 -0.81
C ALA A 209 10.27 5.34 -0.06
N MET A 210 9.10 5.37 -0.68
CA MET A 210 7.89 4.75 -0.17
C MET A 210 7.23 3.91 -1.26
N LEU A 211 6.82 2.70 -0.91
CA LEU A 211 5.93 1.85 -1.69
C LEU A 211 4.61 1.72 -0.96
N ASP A 212 3.50 1.87 -1.68
CA ASP A 212 2.15 1.80 -1.14
C ASP A 212 1.32 0.80 -1.95
N ALA A 213 0.75 -0.20 -1.28
CA ALA A 213 -0.25 -1.08 -1.85
C ALA A 213 -1.54 -0.91 -1.04
N SER A 214 -2.55 -0.30 -1.64
CA SER A 214 -3.81 0.03 -0.95
C SER A 214 -5.05 -0.33 -1.76
N CYS A 215 -6.16 -0.50 -1.06
CA CYS A 215 -7.48 -0.64 -1.66
C CYS A 215 -8.44 0.38 -1.06
N ASP A 216 -9.24 1.01 -1.91
CA ASP A 216 -10.31 1.92 -1.53
C ASP A 216 -11.64 1.24 -1.80
N ILE A 217 -12.47 1.14 -0.78
CA ILE A 217 -13.80 0.52 -0.81
C ILE A 217 -14.85 1.62 -0.72
N GLY A 218 -15.61 1.82 -1.80
CA GLY A 218 -16.66 2.83 -1.87
C GLY A 218 -17.77 2.59 -0.85
N ILE A 219 -18.04 3.59 -0.01
CA ILE A 219 -19.10 3.56 1.00
C ILE A 219 -20.26 4.46 0.59
N ALA A 220 -19.95 5.66 0.08
CA ALA A 220 -20.94 6.62 -0.39
C ALA A 220 -20.43 7.31 -1.66
N GLN A 221 -21.29 8.11 -2.29
CA GLN A 221 -20.87 8.84 -3.48
C GLN A 221 -19.66 9.70 -3.11
N ASN A 222 -18.58 9.60 -3.89
CA ASN A 222 -17.35 10.35 -3.67
C ASN A 222 -16.62 10.04 -2.34
N PHE A 223 -16.99 8.97 -1.65
CA PHE A 223 -16.43 8.64 -0.34
C PHE A 223 -16.12 7.14 -0.23
N ALA A 224 -14.90 6.84 0.21
CA ALA A 224 -14.44 5.47 0.38
C ALA A 224 -13.63 5.29 1.66
N LEU A 225 -13.56 4.04 2.11
CA LEU A 225 -12.66 3.60 3.18
C LEU A 225 -11.46 2.92 2.53
N GLY A 226 -10.27 3.43 2.82
CA GLY A 226 -8.99 2.94 2.34
C GLY A 226 -8.32 2.03 3.35
N PHE A 227 -7.76 0.93 2.89
CA PHE A 227 -6.86 0.04 3.63
C PHE A 227 -5.56 -0.12 2.85
N GLY A 228 -4.44 -0.36 3.52
CA GLY A 228 -3.20 -0.61 2.77
C GLY A 228 -2.00 -0.98 3.61
N LEU A 229 -0.97 -1.40 2.90
CA LEU A 229 0.36 -1.67 3.41
C LEU A 229 1.34 -0.70 2.78
N ILE A 230 2.23 -0.14 3.59
CA ILE A 230 3.23 0.82 3.12
C ILE A 230 4.61 0.38 3.59
N LEU A 231 5.55 0.34 2.66
CA LEU A 231 6.96 0.15 2.97
C LEU A 231 7.69 1.47 2.78
N THR A 232 8.20 2.04 3.86
CA THR A 232 9.04 3.25 3.82
C THR A 232 10.49 2.85 4.07
N THR A 233 11.46 3.41 3.34
CA THR A 233 12.87 3.12 3.53
C THR A 233 13.77 4.33 3.32
N GLY A 234 14.89 4.35 4.04
CA GLY A 234 15.93 5.37 3.97
C GLY A 234 17.06 5.03 4.94
N VAL A 235 18.22 5.68 4.76
CA VAL A 235 19.38 5.50 5.63
C VAL A 235 19.87 6.87 6.07
N LEU A 236 20.00 7.04 7.38
CA LEU A 236 20.49 8.26 7.99
C LEU A 236 22.00 8.14 8.21
N SER A 237 22.74 9.15 7.74
CA SER A 237 24.22 9.18 7.82
C SER A 237 24.75 10.26 8.75
N LYS A 238 23.90 11.16 9.24
CA LYS A 238 24.28 12.24 10.15
C LYS A 238 23.13 12.60 11.06
N VAL A 239 23.45 12.93 12.31
CA VAL A 239 22.49 13.43 13.30
C VAL A 239 23.02 14.70 13.95
N THR A 240 22.13 15.64 14.19
CA THR A 240 22.39 16.82 15.00
C THR A 240 21.93 16.53 16.42
N TYR A 241 22.86 16.56 17.35
CA TYR A 241 22.65 16.43 18.79
C TYR A 241 22.50 17.82 19.41
N THR A 242 21.52 17.99 20.28
CA THR A 242 21.38 19.18 21.13
C THR A 242 20.92 18.83 22.54
N ASP A 243 21.57 19.41 23.54
CA ASP A 243 21.23 19.29 24.98
C ASP A 243 20.51 20.56 25.49
N GLY A 244 20.03 21.41 24.57
CA GLY A 244 19.42 22.71 24.86
C GLY A 244 20.40 23.89 24.96
N ILE A 245 21.70 23.64 25.16
CA ILE A 245 22.74 24.67 25.25
C ILE A 245 23.71 24.58 24.08
N ASN A 246 24.18 23.36 23.79
CA ASN A 246 25.11 23.02 22.74
C ASN A 246 24.38 22.36 21.57
N THR A 247 24.92 22.56 20.37
CA THR A 247 24.49 21.86 19.16
C THR A 247 25.71 21.35 18.43
N ARG A 248 25.75 20.04 18.14
CA ARG A 248 26.83 19.41 17.36
C ARG A 248 26.25 18.47 16.33
N THR A 249 26.87 18.42 15.16
CA THR A 249 26.54 17.43 14.13
C THR A 249 27.50 16.26 14.22
N ILE A 250 26.96 15.07 14.38
CA ILE A 250 27.68 13.83 14.52
C ILE A 250 27.49 13.05 13.22
N PRO A 251 28.55 12.85 12.40
CA PRO A 251 28.49 11.91 11.30
C PRO A 251 28.37 10.49 11.87
N LEU A 252 27.54 9.66 11.25
CA LEU A 252 27.39 8.25 11.60
C LEU A 252 28.35 7.44 10.72
N GLU A 253 29.28 6.74 11.37
CA GLU A 253 30.17 5.76 10.73
C GLU A 253 29.36 4.65 10.04
N GLU A 254 29.98 3.88 9.12
CA GLU A 254 29.26 2.91 8.29
C GLU A 254 28.43 1.91 9.09
N ASP A 255 28.97 1.43 10.22
CA ASP A 255 28.31 0.48 11.11
C ASP A 255 27.25 1.13 12.01
N SER A 256 27.29 2.46 12.12
CA SER A 256 26.38 3.27 12.96
C SER A 256 25.30 3.98 12.14
N LYS A 257 25.24 3.75 10.82
CA LYS A 257 24.19 4.31 9.95
C LYS A 257 22.83 3.77 10.39
N GLU A 258 21.89 4.68 10.60
CA GLU A 258 20.58 4.32 11.12
C GLU A 258 19.60 4.01 9.98
N GLY A 259 19.02 2.82 10.01
CA GLY A 259 18.03 2.37 9.04
C GLY A 259 16.61 2.84 9.41
N LEU A 260 15.89 3.37 8.41
CA LEU A 260 14.51 3.83 8.54
C LEU A 260 13.50 2.93 7.81
N LEU A 261 13.85 1.65 7.57
CA LEU A 261 12.95 0.69 6.95
C LEU A 261 11.79 0.39 7.89
N ARG A 262 10.56 0.58 7.40
CA ARG A 262 9.34 0.47 8.19
C ARG A 262 8.18 -0.05 7.34
N LEU A 263 7.41 -0.96 7.92
CA LEU A 263 6.16 -1.47 7.39
C LEU A 263 4.99 -0.84 8.15
N ASP A 264 4.05 -0.25 7.43
CA ASP A 264 2.85 0.36 7.99
C ASP A 264 1.61 -0.38 7.53
N VAL A 265 0.65 -0.56 8.44
CA VAL A 265 -0.71 -0.99 8.14
C VAL A 265 -1.62 0.22 8.31
N LYS A 266 -2.19 0.73 7.22
CA LYS A 266 -3.05 1.92 7.24
C LYS A 266 -4.53 1.59 7.06
N VAL A 267 -5.36 2.36 7.74
CA VAL A 267 -6.80 2.49 7.51
C VAL A 267 -7.15 3.98 7.47
N GLY A 268 -8.06 4.39 6.59
CA GLY A 268 -8.36 5.81 6.48
C GLY A 268 -9.51 6.15 5.55
N LEU A 269 -9.92 7.41 5.57
CA LEU A 269 -11.00 7.93 4.74
C LEU A 269 -10.44 8.49 3.43
N ARG A 270 -11.24 8.36 2.35
CA ARG A 270 -10.93 8.85 1.02
C ARG A 270 -12.08 9.68 0.46
N PHE A 271 -11.74 10.82 -0.11
CA PHE A 271 -12.66 11.74 -0.73
C PHE A 271 -12.28 11.90 -2.20
N TYR A 272 -13.26 11.72 -3.08
CA TYR A 272 -13.10 11.88 -4.53
C TYR A 272 -13.87 13.09 -5.01
N GLN A 273 -13.27 13.91 -5.87
CA GLN A 273 -13.94 15.06 -6.48
C GLN A 273 -13.82 15.03 -7.99
#